data_AF-A0A3M1FTT6-F1
#
_entry.id   AF-A0A3M1FTT6-F1
#
_cell.length_a   1.000
_cell.length_b   1.000
_cell.length_c   1.000
_cell.angle_alpha   90.00
_cell.angle_beta   90.00
_cell.angle_gamma   90.00
#
_symmetry.space_group_name_H-M   'P 1'
#
loop_
_entity.id
_entity.type
_entity.pdbx_description
1 polymer ?
#
loop_
_entity_poly.entity_id
_entity_poly.type
_entity_poly.pdbx_seq_one_letter_code
_entity_poly.pdbx_strand_id
1 'polypeptide(L)'
;MRYAGSFLGLTILLLVLGGCGESTPHTRGVYMLVDTSGTYARELNKAQRIINYILGKLNPGDSFAVARVDTGSFSEKDIVVKMTFDDRPSRANAQKRMFREKVDYFVHHVKSSPYTDITGGILQA
;
A
#
# COMPACT_ATOMS: atom_id res chain seq x y z
N MET A 1 -37.52 -3.86 48.19
CA MET A 1 -37.16 -3.16 46.92
C MET A 1 -35.84 -2.38 46.99
N ARG A 2 -35.00 -2.49 48.04
CA ARG A 2 -33.73 -1.73 48.15
C ARG A 2 -32.52 -2.39 47.45
N TYR A 3 -32.57 -3.71 47.21
CA TYR A 3 -31.47 -4.45 46.57
C TYR A 3 -31.51 -4.45 45.03
N ALA A 4 -32.66 -4.11 44.44
CA ALA A 4 -32.83 -4.07 42.98
C ALA A 4 -31.99 -2.97 42.31
N GLY A 5 -31.83 -1.82 42.97
CA GLY A 5 -30.97 -0.73 42.49
C GLY A 5 -29.47 -1.05 42.53
N SER A 6 -29.04 -1.85 43.52
CA SER A 6 -27.63 -2.26 43.66
C SER A 6 -27.20 -3.26 42.58
N PHE A 7 -28.08 -4.20 42.21
CA PHE A 7 -27.81 -5.13 41.11
C PHE A 7 -27.76 -4.42 39.76
N LEU A 8 -28.65 -3.45 39.53
CA LEU A 8 -28.67 -2.68 38.28
C LEU A 8 -27.38 -1.85 38.10
N GLY A 9 -26.88 -1.22 39.18
CA GLY A 9 -25.63 -0.46 39.16
C GLY A 9 -24.39 -1.33 38.89
N LEU A 10 -24.33 -2.53 39.47
CA LEU A 10 -23.21 -3.46 39.26
C LEU A 10 -23.16 -3.99 37.82
N THR A 11 -24.34 -4.23 37.22
CA THR A 11 -24.44 -4.72 35.84
C THR A 11 -23.99 -3.65 34.84
N ILE A 12 -24.33 -2.38 35.08
CA ILE A 12 -23.88 -1.26 34.24
C ILE A 12 -22.37 -1.05 34.35
N LEU A 13 -21.79 -1.17 35.55
CA LEU A 13 -20.36 -1.01 35.76
C LEU A 13 -19.54 -2.10 35.04
N LEU A 14 -20.04 -3.34 35.02
CA LEU A 14 -19.41 -4.44 34.29
C LEU A 14 -19.46 -4.25 32.75
N LEU A 15 -20.49 -3.60 32.21
CA LEU A 15 -20.61 -3.30 30.78
C LEU A 15 -19.61 -2.25 30.29
N VAL A 16 -19.26 -1.27 31.13
CA VAL A 16 -18.30 -0.20 30.76
C VAL A 16 -16.86 -0.72 30.69
N LEU A 17 -16.53 -1.77 31.45
CA LEU A 17 -15.17 -2.35 31.48
C LEU A 17 -14.86 -3.27 30.29
N GLY A 18 -15.87 -3.70 29.52
CA GLY A 18 -15.70 -4.55 28.33
C GLY A 18 -15.46 -3.81 27.01
N GLY A 19 -15.36 -2.47 27.03
CA GLY A 19 -15.31 -1.64 25.81
C GLY A 19 -13.94 -1.46 25.17
N CYS A 20 -12.88 -2.14 25.64
CA CYS A 20 -11.56 -2.04 25.02
C CYS A 20 -11.48 -3.03 23.83
N GLY A 21 -12.07 -2.63 22.71
CA GLY A 21 -11.87 -3.30 21.44
C GLY A 21 -10.44 -3.04 20.96
N GLU A 22 -9.69 -4.11 20.73
CA GLU A 22 -8.33 -4.05 20.20
C GLU A 22 -8.30 -3.22 18.91
N SER A 23 -7.65 -2.05 18.94
CA SER A 23 -7.41 -1.23 17.75
C SER A 23 -6.36 -1.92 16.89
N THR A 24 -6.78 -2.95 16.16
CA THR A 24 -5.93 -3.56 15.13
C THR A 24 -5.56 -2.47 14.12
N PRO A 25 -4.27 -2.27 13.81
CA PRO A 25 -3.88 -1.33 12.77
C PRO A 25 -4.54 -1.75 11.45
N HIS A 26 -5.46 -0.92 10.94
CA HIS A 26 -6.16 -1.19 9.67
C HIS A 26 -5.33 -0.79 8.44
N THR A 27 -4.07 -0.38 8.65
CA THR A 27 -3.14 0.04 7.61
C THR A 27 -2.55 -1.15 6.89
N ARG A 28 -2.50 -1.10 5.57
CA ARG A 28 -1.99 -2.16 4.69
C ARG A 28 -0.81 -1.66 3.90
N GLY A 29 0.17 -2.54 3.65
CA GLY A 29 1.24 -2.31 2.70
C GLY A 29 0.98 -3.09 1.40
N VAL A 30 1.10 -2.42 0.25
CA VAL A 30 1.12 -3.08 -1.05
C VAL A 30 2.50 -2.90 -1.65
N TYR A 31 3.10 -3.98 -2.13
CA TYR A 31 4.34 -3.95 -2.91
C TYR A 31 4.05 -4.54 -4.29
N MET A 32 4.28 -3.77 -5.34
CA MET A 32 4.04 -4.19 -6.71
C MET A 32 5.34 -4.32 -7.48
N LEU A 33 5.59 -5.51 -8.01
CA LEU A 33 6.67 -5.79 -8.95
C LEU A 33 6.15 -5.66 -10.39
N VAL A 34 6.84 -4.86 -11.20
CA VAL A 34 6.50 -4.62 -12.61
C VAL A 34 7.62 -5.15 -13.49
N ASP A 35 7.34 -6.21 -14.25
CA ASP A 35 8.32 -6.76 -15.21
C ASP A 35 8.51 -5.79 -16.39
N THR A 36 9.77 -5.40 -16.63
CA THR A 36 10.17 -4.50 -17.72
C THR A 36 11.02 -5.21 -18.79
N SER A 37 11.11 -6.54 -18.71
CA SER A 37 11.88 -7.37 -19.63
C SER A 37 11.22 -7.47 -21.02
N GLY A 38 12.05 -7.66 -22.05
CA GLY A 38 11.68 -7.89 -23.43
C GLY A 38 10.49 -7.04 -23.90
N THR A 39 9.41 -7.72 -24.28
CA THR A 39 8.23 -7.03 -24.84
C THR A 39 7.31 -6.44 -23.77
N TYR A 40 7.53 -6.72 -22.48
CA TYR A 40 6.67 -6.26 -21.38
C TYR A 40 6.78 -4.76 -21.13
N ALA A 41 7.88 -4.13 -21.56
CA ALA A 41 7.97 -2.66 -21.61
C ALA A 41 6.82 -2.02 -22.44
N ARG A 42 6.27 -2.72 -23.43
CA ARG A 42 5.13 -2.24 -24.22
C ARG A 42 3.79 -2.36 -23.50
N GLU A 43 3.74 -3.18 -22.45
CA GLU A 43 2.55 -3.45 -21.64
C GLU A 43 2.47 -2.57 -20.38
N LEU A 44 3.42 -1.65 -20.19
CA LEU A 44 3.46 -0.77 -19.02
C LEU A 44 2.23 0.13 -18.87
N ASN A 45 1.55 0.43 -19.98
CA ASN A 45 0.25 1.12 -19.95
C ASN A 45 -0.81 0.31 -19.19
N LYS A 46 -0.76 -1.03 -19.23
CA LYS A 46 -1.64 -1.89 -18.42
C LYS A 46 -1.24 -1.82 -16.94
N ALA A 47 0.06 -1.90 -16.63
CA ALA A 47 0.57 -1.77 -15.26
C ALA A 47 0.13 -0.43 -14.64
N GLN A 48 0.22 0.67 -15.39
CA GLN A 48 -0.23 1.99 -14.94
C GLN A 48 -1.72 2.01 -14.55
N ARG A 49 -2.59 1.31 -15.29
CA ARG A 49 -4.02 1.21 -14.95
C ARG A 49 -4.24 0.47 -13.63
N ILE A 50 -3.50 -0.61 -13.39
CA ILE A 50 -3.58 -1.37 -12.13
C ILE A 50 -3.07 -0.52 -10.97
N ILE A 51 -1.96 0.21 -11.15
CA ILE A 51 -1.42 1.13 -10.14
C ILE A 51 -2.46 2.20 -9.78
N ASN A 52 -3.10 2.82 -10.78
CA ASN A 52 -4.16 3.80 -10.56
C ASN A 52 -5.35 3.21 -9.78
N TYR A 53 -5.74 1.98 -10.12
CA TYR A 53 -6.81 1.27 -9.42
C TYR A 53 -6.45 1.03 -7.94
N ILE A 54 -5.22 0.57 -7.67
CA ILE A 54 -4.73 0.34 -6.29
C ILE A 54 -4.68 1.66 -5.51
N LEU A 55 -4.12 2.74 -6.09
CA LEU A 55 -4.09 4.06 -5.45
C LEU A 55 -5.49 4.55 -5.04
N GLY A 56 -6.52 4.24 -5.84
CA GLY A 56 -7.91 4.53 -5.52
C GLY A 56 -8.50 3.69 -4.39
N LYS A 57 -7.91 2.53 -4.07
CA LYS A 57 -8.37 1.59 -3.03
C LYS A 57 -7.59 1.67 -1.71
N LEU A 58 -6.41 2.27 -1.72
CA LEU A 58 -5.62 2.47 -0.51
C LEU A 58 -6.25 3.57 0.36
N ASN A 59 -6.11 3.46 1.66
CA ASN A 59 -6.59 4.43 2.64
C ASN A 59 -5.45 5.33 3.13
N PRO A 60 -5.75 6.45 3.80
CA PRO A 60 -4.77 7.14 4.64
C PRO A 60 -4.11 6.14 5.62
N GLY A 61 -2.80 6.27 5.83
CA GLY A 61 -2.00 5.32 6.62
C GLY A 61 -1.52 4.07 5.86
N ASP A 62 -2.11 3.73 4.70
CA ASP A 62 -1.63 2.62 3.88
C ASP A 62 -0.27 2.97 3.21
N SER A 63 0.52 1.94 2.90
CA SER A 63 1.79 2.06 2.17
C SER A 63 1.69 1.45 0.79
N PHE A 64 2.34 2.07 -0.19
CA PHE A 64 2.48 1.52 -1.54
C PHE A 64 3.94 1.63 -2.01
N ALA A 65 4.46 0.54 -2.57
CA ALA A 65 5.71 0.51 -3.30
C ALA A 65 5.50 -0.08 -4.70
N VAL A 66 6.17 0.50 -5.69
CA VAL A 66 6.27 -0.04 -7.04
C VAL A 66 7.75 -0.18 -7.34
N ALA A 67 8.18 -1.37 -7.73
CA ALA A 67 9.53 -1.66 -8.17
C ALA A 67 9.52 -2.33 -9.54
N ARG A 68 10.54 -2.05 -10.34
CA ARG A 68 10.74 -2.72 -11.62
C ARG A 68 11.49 -4.03 -11.41
N VAL A 69 11.15 -5.02 -12.21
CA VAL A 69 11.95 -6.24 -12.33
C VAL A 69 12.60 -6.23 -13.71
N ASP A 70 13.92 -6.37 -13.73
CA ASP A 70 14.72 -6.46 -14.94
C ASP A 70 15.84 -7.49 -14.78
N THR A 71 16.74 -7.57 -15.76
CA THR A 71 17.87 -8.51 -15.83
C THR A 71 18.82 -8.49 -14.63
N GLY A 72 18.95 -7.33 -13.99
CA GLY A 72 19.96 -7.11 -12.97
C GLY A 72 19.53 -7.73 -11.65
N SER A 73 20.52 -8.09 -10.81
CA SER A 73 20.23 -8.40 -9.41
C SER A 73 19.46 -7.25 -8.80
N PHE A 74 18.23 -7.53 -8.37
CA PHE A 74 17.34 -6.53 -7.80
C PHE A 74 18.00 -5.84 -6.61
N SER A 75 17.93 -4.51 -6.57
CA SER A 75 18.37 -3.72 -5.44
C SER A 75 17.49 -2.51 -5.22
N GLU A 76 17.78 -1.70 -4.20
CA GLU A 76 16.98 -0.51 -3.88
C GLU A 76 16.86 0.50 -5.03
N LYS A 77 17.79 0.48 -5.99
CA LYS A 77 17.75 1.29 -7.22
C LYS A 77 16.56 0.93 -8.13
N ASP A 78 16.00 -0.27 -7.98
CA ASP A 78 14.91 -0.79 -8.80
C ASP A 78 13.54 -0.41 -8.21
N ILE A 79 13.51 0.16 -7.00
CA ILE A 79 12.31 0.76 -6.43
C ILE A 79 12.04 2.08 -7.14
N VAL A 80 10.97 2.10 -7.94
CA VAL A 80 10.53 3.29 -8.70
C VAL A 80 9.96 4.34 -7.75
N VAL A 81 9.11 3.92 -6.83
CA VAL A 81 8.52 4.79 -5.82
C VAL A 81 8.04 3.96 -4.64
N LYS A 82 8.26 4.48 -3.42
CA LYS A 82 7.74 3.93 -2.16
C LYS A 82 7.21 5.07 -1.32
N MET A 83 6.01 4.91 -0.76
CA MET A 83 5.38 5.94 0.06
C MET A 83 4.40 5.31 1.05
N THR A 84 4.46 5.76 2.30
CA THR A 84 3.38 5.61 3.28
C THR A 84 2.54 6.88 3.25
N PHE A 85 1.23 6.73 3.06
CA PHE A 85 0.32 7.87 2.97
C PHE A 85 0.01 8.42 4.36
N ASP A 86 -0.04 9.74 4.47
CA ASP A 86 -0.41 10.46 5.69
C ASP A 86 -1.82 10.04 6.14
N ASP A 87 -2.06 9.97 7.45
CA ASP A 87 -3.35 9.59 8.01
C ASP A 87 -4.47 10.61 7.72
N ARG A 88 -4.11 11.85 7.36
CA ARG A 88 -5.07 12.88 6.99
C ARG A 88 -5.47 12.71 5.52
N PRO A 89 -6.78 12.52 5.21
CA PRO A 89 -7.24 12.27 3.84
C PRO A 89 -6.81 13.30 2.79
N SER A 90 -6.76 14.59 3.17
CA SER A 90 -6.36 15.67 2.26
C SER A 90 -4.89 15.57 1.84
N ARG A 91 -4.00 15.19 2.77
CA ARG A 91 -2.57 14.97 2.52
C ARG A 91 -2.34 13.67 1.77
N ALA A 92 -3.03 12.59 2.17
CA ALA A 92 -3.00 11.30 1.48
C ALA A 92 -3.36 11.43 -0.01
N ASN A 93 -4.43 12.18 -0.33
CA ASN A 93 -4.84 12.40 -1.71
C ASN A 93 -3.81 13.17 -2.54
N ALA A 94 -3.13 14.17 -1.95
CA ALA A 94 -2.04 14.87 -2.62
C ALA A 94 -0.85 13.93 -2.86
N GLN A 95 -0.49 13.12 -1.87
CA GLN A 95 0.56 12.12 -1.97
C GLN A 95 0.29 11.05 -3.03
N LYS A 96 -0.95 10.54 -3.12
CA LYS A 96 -1.37 9.62 -4.17
C LYS A 96 -1.25 10.22 -5.57
N ARG A 97 -1.54 11.52 -5.74
CA ARG A 97 -1.34 12.21 -7.02
C ARG A 97 0.15 12.30 -7.38
N MET A 98 1.00 12.70 -6.43
CA MET A 98 2.45 12.72 -6.63
C MET A 98 3.01 11.32 -6.93
N PHE A 99 2.51 10.29 -6.25
CA PHE A 99 2.88 8.90 -6.50
C PHE A 99 2.56 8.51 -7.95
N ARG A 100 1.33 8.80 -8.40
CA ARG A 100 0.89 8.56 -9.77
C ARG A 100 1.79 9.26 -10.79
N GLU A 101 2.16 10.52 -10.55
CA GLU A 101 3.03 11.30 -11.45
C GLU A 101 4.42 10.68 -11.56
N LYS A 102 5.00 10.17 -10.46
CA LYS A 102 6.28 9.45 -10.49
C LYS A 102 6.21 8.17 -11.31
N VAL A 103 5.12 7.40 -11.15
CA VAL A 103 4.88 6.19 -11.94
C VAL A 103 4.69 6.52 -13.42
N ASP A 104 3.93 7.58 -13.72
CA ASP A 104 3.70 8.04 -15.08
C ASP A 104 5.02 8.44 -15.77
N TYR A 105 5.85 9.21 -15.07
CA TYR A 105 7.19 9.55 -15.55
C TYR A 105 8.03 8.29 -15.83
N PHE A 106 8.04 7.33 -14.91
CA PHE A 106 8.76 6.07 -15.08
C PHE A 106 8.28 5.29 -16.32
N VAL A 107 6.98 5.10 -16.49
CA VAL A 107 6.39 4.35 -17.61
C VAL A 107 6.77 4.96 -18.96
N HIS A 108 6.85 6.30 -19.05
CA HIS A 108 7.22 6.98 -20.29
C HIS A 108 8.73 6.93 -20.60
N HIS A 109 9.60 6.74 -19.60
CA HIS A 109 11.05 6.84 -19.78
C HIS A 109 11.80 5.51 -19.65
N VAL A 110 11.14 4.45 -19.19
CA VAL A 110 11.81 3.16 -18.96
C VAL A 110 12.16 2.47 -20.27
N LYS A 111 13.40 1.97 -20.33
CA LYS A 111 13.90 1.16 -21.44
C LYS A 111 13.70 -0.32 -21.14
N SER A 112 13.34 -1.08 -22.18
CA SER A 112 13.26 -2.54 -22.14
C SER A 112 14.58 -3.16 -21.71
N SER A 113 14.51 -4.21 -20.90
CA SER A 113 15.67 -5.00 -20.49
C SER A 113 15.62 -6.42 -21.10
N PRO A 114 16.74 -7.09 -21.46
CA PRO A 114 16.67 -8.36 -22.20
C PRO A 114 16.23 -9.62 -21.42
N TYR A 115 16.24 -9.60 -20.08
CA TYR A 115 15.93 -10.72 -19.17
C TYR A 115 15.27 -10.21 -17.86
N THR A 116 14.95 -11.10 -16.92
CA THR A 116 14.16 -10.81 -15.70
C THR A 116 14.74 -11.50 -14.45
N ASP A 117 14.83 -10.81 -13.32
CA ASP A 117 15.16 -11.36 -11.99
C ASP A 117 13.98 -11.25 -11.00
N ILE A 118 12.97 -12.09 -11.20
CA ILE A 118 11.77 -12.12 -10.33
C ILE A 118 12.14 -12.53 -8.89
N THR A 119 13.09 -13.44 -8.74
CA THR A 119 13.51 -13.98 -7.45
C THR A 119 14.11 -12.88 -6.57
N GLY A 120 15.01 -12.05 -7.10
CA GLY A 120 15.56 -10.91 -6.38
C GLY A 120 14.49 -9.92 -5.96
N GLY A 121 13.54 -9.60 -6.85
CA GLY A 121 12.44 -8.67 -6.56
C GLY A 121 11.51 -9.16 -5.44
N ILE A 122 11.21 -10.46 -5.38
CA ILE A 122 10.38 -11.03 -4.32
C ILE A 122 11.10 -11.02 -2.96
N LEU A 123 12.40 -11.32 -2.93
CA LEU A 123 13.17 -11.42 -1.68
C LEU A 123 13.45 -10.06 -1.03
N GLN A 124 13.38 -8.96 -1.79
CA GLN A 124 13.61 -7.60 -1.32
C GLN A 124 12.34 -6.78 -1.06
N ALA A 125 11.17 -7.35 -1.39
CA ALA A 125 9.87 -6.69 -1.23
C ALA A 125 9.42 -6.58 0.24
#